data_AF-A0A849Z6C3-F1
#
_entry.id   AF-A0A849Z6C3-F1
#
_cell.length_a   1.000
_cell.length_b   1.000
_cell.length_c   1.000
_cell.angle_alpha   90.00
_cell.angle_beta   90.00
_cell.angle_gamma   90.00
#
_symmetry.space_group_name_H-M   'P 1'
#
loop_
_entity.id
_entity.type
_entity.pdbx_description
1 polymer ?
#
loop_
_entity_poly.entity_id
_entity_poly.type
_entity_poly.pdbx_seq_one_letter_code
_entity_poly.pdbx_strand_id
1 'polypeptide(L)'
;MRNAHSLLVIASLVTLVACAESSPVLPPGVGPDYDIPDELKDDDGDGDGNGQGNGNGKNNPTAASCDDPSTCEYDLETTCGGQPVIDPASLPNCPESVCTSGGHCVPSGLVPADQKGDLAECAGDALCVPDRLIERGGLATAPSCAAFGGGEGRCLSTCLPAVAYKAPLLSQDVCAADELCVPCFDPFDGTDTGACAISCDAGPTQPAKTLPSCCSDKGGGTCVPSTFAGEGADKLDEEECEDLGALGSVCVPSQILDAHLVGVPFNPVECETGAIIQSLGLGSEGGCLPECIPIVDVLPVSRSNCSDGFKCVPCVDLDGDGTGACTNL
;
A
#
# COMPACT_ATOMS: atom_id res chain seq x y z
N MET A 1 5.62 60.54 -33.67
CA MET A 1 4.54 59.53 -33.83
C MET A 1 5.01 58.21 -33.23
N ARG A 2 4.14 57.55 -32.45
CA ARG A 2 4.30 56.25 -31.76
C ARG A 2 5.15 56.30 -30.48
N ASN A 3 4.56 56.55 -29.32
CA ASN A 3 3.77 55.66 -28.42
C ASN A 3 4.60 54.55 -27.78
N ALA A 4 5.05 54.81 -26.54
CA ALA A 4 5.55 53.81 -25.60
C ALA A 4 4.35 53.20 -24.86
N HIS A 5 4.22 51.88 -24.90
CA HIS A 5 3.26 51.13 -24.09
C HIS A 5 3.84 50.92 -22.69
N SER A 6 3.18 51.51 -21.69
CA SER A 6 3.33 51.16 -20.27
C SER A 6 2.78 49.75 -20.03
N LEU A 7 3.64 48.84 -19.55
CA LEU A 7 3.21 47.63 -18.87
C LEU A 7 2.75 48.00 -17.45
N LEU A 8 1.49 47.73 -17.14
CA LEU A 8 0.90 47.83 -15.81
C LEU A 8 0.93 46.42 -15.21
N VAL A 9 1.82 46.17 -14.26
CA VAL A 9 1.84 44.94 -13.45
C VAL A 9 0.96 45.18 -12.23
N ILE A 10 -0.19 44.51 -12.17
CA ILE A 10 -1.06 44.48 -11.00
C ILE A 10 -0.58 43.34 -10.10
N ALA A 11 0.04 43.69 -8.98
CA ALA A 11 0.36 42.75 -7.91
C ALA A 11 -0.92 42.52 -7.07
N SER A 12 -1.55 41.35 -7.24
CA SER A 12 -2.62 40.89 -6.36
C SER A 12 -2.02 40.37 -5.05
N LEU A 13 -2.26 41.11 -3.98
CA LEU A 13 -1.92 40.77 -2.61
C LEU A 13 -2.90 39.69 -2.11
N VAL A 14 -2.50 38.42 -2.11
CA VAL A 14 -3.25 37.34 -1.45
C VAL A 14 -2.81 37.29 0.00
N THR A 15 -3.71 37.67 0.90
CA THR A 15 -3.51 37.58 2.36
C THR A 15 -3.88 36.17 2.80
N LEU A 16 -2.88 35.31 2.99
CA LEU A 16 -3.04 34.01 3.65
C LEU A 16 -3.20 34.26 5.16
N VAL A 17 -4.43 34.12 5.65
CA VAL A 17 -4.74 34.00 7.07
C VAL A 17 -4.42 32.57 7.47
N ALA A 18 -3.31 32.38 8.19
CA ALA A 18 -2.98 31.11 8.80
C ALA A 18 -3.84 30.91 10.07
N CYS A 19 -4.77 29.96 10.02
CA CYS A 19 -5.34 29.36 11.22
C CYS A 19 -4.30 28.38 11.78
N ALA A 20 -3.68 28.73 12.90
CA ALA A 20 -2.88 27.81 13.69
C ALA A 20 -3.83 26.89 14.46
N GLU A 21 -4.02 25.67 13.97
CA GLU A 21 -4.59 24.59 14.77
C GLU A 21 -3.44 23.90 15.51
N SER A 22 -3.49 24.00 16.83
CA SER A 22 -2.59 23.31 17.75
C SER A 22 -2.86 21.80 17.70
N SER A 23 -1.91 21.02 17.20
CA SER A 23 -1.96 19.56 17.32
C SER A 23 -1.94 19.15 18.81
N PRO A 24 -2.81 18.24 19.26
CA PRO A 24 -2.71 17.68 20.60
C PRO A 24 -1.48 16.77 20.69
N VAL A 25 -0.58 17.11 21.61
CA VAL A 25 0.50 16.24 22.08
C VAL A 25 -0.13 15.04 22.79
N LEU A 26 0.05 13.83 22.23
CA LEU A 26 -0.32 12.60 22.91
C LEU A 26 0.75 12.27 23.99
N PRO A 27 0.36 12.02 25.25
CA PRO A 27 1.30 11.59 26.28
C PRO A 27 1.72 10.13 26.06
N PRO A 28 2.95 9.73 26.45
CA PRO A 28 3.39 8.35 26.36
C PRO A 28 2.78 7.49 27.48
N GLY A 29 2.29 6.31 27.13
CA GLY A 29 2.14 5.17 28.04
C GLY A 29 0.79 5.03 28.74
N VAL A 30 -0.15 4.32 28.09
CA VAL A 30 -1.09 3.41 28.77
C VAL A 30 -1.36 2.25 27.80
N GLY A 31 -0.75 1.09 28.03
CA GLY A 31 -1.13 -0.14 27.34
C GLY A 31 -2.47 -0.65 27.90
N PRO A 32 -3.33 -1.29 27.09
CA PRO A 32 -4.48 -1.99 27.63
C PRO A 32 -4.04 -3.34 28.21
N ASP A 33 -4.04 -3.45 29.54
CA ASP A 33 -4.18 -4.72 30.24
C ASP A 33 -5.53 -5.34 29.83
N TYR A 34 -5.49 -6.28 28.90
CA TYR A 34 -6.61 -7.18 28.63
C TYR A 34 -6.47 -8.41 29.53
N ASP A 35 -7.10 -8.32 30.71
CA ASP A 35 -7.46 -9.50 31.50
C ASP A 35 -8.50 -10.30 30.70
N ILE A 36 -8.07 -11.38 30.06
CA ILE A 36 -8.94 -12.40 29.46
C ILE A 36 -9.47 -13.28 30.59
N PRO A 37 -10.80 -13.35 30.83
CA PRO A 37 -11.33 -14.33 31.77
C PRO A 37 -11.22 -15.74 31.18
N ASP A 38 -10.43 -16.57 31.86
CA ASP A 38 -10.48 -18.03 31.82
C ASP A 38 -11.87 -18.52 32.25
N GLU A 39 -12.77 -18.85 31.32
CA GLU A 39 -13.86 -19.80 31.59
C GLU A 39 -14.61 -20.22 30.32
N LEU A 40 -14.07 -21.20 29.59
CA LEU A 40 -14.90 -22.20 28.89
C LEU A 40 -14.16 -23.54 28.91
N LYS A 41 -14.50 -24.32 29.94
CA LYS A 41 -14.35 -25.78 29.97
C LYS A 41 -15.45 -26.36 29.09
N ASP A 42 -15.08 -27.03 28.01
CA ASP A 42 -15.94 -28.03 27.39
C ASP A 42 -15.21 -29.37 27.44
N ASP A 43 -15.68 -30.16 28.42
CA ASP A 43 -15.41 -31.57 28.62
C ASP A 43 -16.26 -32.40 27.64
N ASP A 44 -15.66 -32.91 26.57
CA ASP A 44 -16.21 -34.03 25.82
C ASP A 44 -15.04 -34.82 25.21
N GLY A 45 -14.59 -35.94 25.78
CA GLY A 45 -15.42 -37.02 26.29
C GLY A 45 -15.55 -38.07 25.19
N ASP A 46 -14.54 -38.92 25.14
CA ASP A 46 -14.34 -40.10 24.28
C ASP A 46 -15.64 -40.86 23.94
N GLY A 47 -15.77 -41.23 22.66
CA GLY A 47 -16.96 -41.91 22.13
C GLY A 47 -16.70 -42.70 20.86
N ASP A 48 -15.81 -43.68 20.95
CA ASP A 48 -15.53 -44.75 19.98
C ASP A 48 -16.81 -45.57 19.68
N GLY A 49 -17.55 -45.12 18.68
CA GLY A 49 -18.77 -45.75 18.17
C GLY A 49 -18.55 -46.46 16.84
N ASN A 50 -18.04 -47.69 16.88
CA ASN A 50 -18.01 -48.62 15.75
C ASN A 50 -19.44 -49.11 15.43
N GLY A 51 -20.15 -48.41 14.55
CA GLY A 51 -21.53 -48.74 14.15
C GLY A 51 -21.65 -49.20 12.71
N GLN A 52 -21.52 -50.51 12.46
CA GLN A 52 -22.00 -51.15 11.23
C GLN A 52 -23.53 -51.13 11.23
N GLY A 53 -24.13 -50.25 10.41
CA GLY A 53 -25.57 -50.09 10.27
C GLY A 53 -26.02 -50.13 8.81
N ASN A 54 -26.43 -51.31 8.35
CA ASN A 54 -27.26 -51.48 7.15
C ASN A 54 -28.66 -50.93 7.47
N GLY A 55 -28.97 -49.72 6.99
CA GLY A 55 -30.24 -49.03 7.26
C GLY A 55 -30.86 -48.46 5.99
N ASN A 56 -31.78 -49.23 5.40
CA ASN A 56 -32.66 -48.81 4.32
C ASN A 56 -33.80 -47.97 4.94
N GLY A 57 -33.83 -46.65 4.74
CA GLY A 57 -34.81 -45.79 5.42
C GLY A 57 -34.82 -44.30 5.04
N LYS A 58 -35.59 -43.97 4.00
CA LYS A 58 -36.52 -42.83 3.89
C LYS A 58 -36.02 -41.41 4.24
N ASN A 59 -35.79 -40.65 3.17
CA ASN A 59 -36.25 -39.28 2.92
C ASN A 59 -36.10 -38.26 4.06
N ASN A 60 -34.90 -37.70 4.17
CA ASN A 60 -34.69 -36.32 4.60
C ASN A 60 -34.10 -35.57 3.39
N PRO A 61 -34.66 -34.45 2.90
CA PRO A 61 -34.07 -33.74 1.77
C PRO A 61 -32.78 -33.07 2.23
N THR A 62 -31.68 -33.81 2.17
CA THR A 62 -30.34 -33.24 2.08
C THR A 62 -30.32 -32.34 0.86
N ALA A 63 -29.76 -31.14 1.05
CA ALA A 63 -29.53 -30.14 0.00
C ALA A 63 -29.13 -30.84 -1.31
N ALA A 64 -29.88 -30.56 -2.37
CA ALA A 64 -29.68 -31.18 -3.67
C ALA A 64 -28.24 -30.89 -4.13
N SER A 65 -27.48 -31.96 -4.32
CA SER A 65 -26.25 -31.94 -5.12
C SER A 65 -26.61 -31.42 -6.51
N CYS A 66 -26.05 -30.27 -6.87
CA CYS A 66 -26.24 -29.65 -8.18
C CYS A 66 -25.38 -30.37 -9.23
N ASP A 67 -25.83 -31.54 -9.69
CA ASP A 67 -25.15 -32.31 -10.74
C ASP A 67 -25.49 -31.81 -12.16
N ASP A 68 -26.41 -30.85 -12.31
CA ASP A 68 -26.80 -30.26 -13.59
C ASP A 68 -26.75 -28.72 -13.57
N PRO A 69 -25.75 -28.10 -14.22
CA PRO A 69 -25.58 -26.64 -14.25
C PRO A 69 -26.67 -25.88 -15.04
N SER A 70 -27.61 -26.59 -15.68
CA SER A 70 -28.69 -25.99 -16.48
C SER A 70 -30.06 -25.97 -15.80
N THR A 71 -30.22 -26.63 -14.65
CA THR A 71 -31.51 -26.73 -13.93
C THR A 71 -31.48 -26.18 -12.51
N CYS A 72 -30.34 -25.64 -12.08
CA CYS A 72 -30.28 -24.86 -10.85
C CYS A 72 -30.95 -23.50 -11.12
N GLU A 73 -32.09 -23.26 -10.48
CA GLU A 73 -32.61 -21.92 -10.29
C GLU A 73 -31.48 -21.13 -9.60
N TYR A 74 -30.82 -20.26 -10.36
CA TYR A 74 -29.67 -19.50 -9.89
C TYR A 74 -30.10 -18.73 -8.66
N ASP A 75 -29.61 -19.17 -7.50
CA ASP A 75 -29.71 -18.38 -6.29
C ASP A 75 -28.86 -17.13 -6.54
N LEU A 76 -29.55 -16.03 -6.90
CA LEU A 76 -28.95 -14.71 -7.06
C LEU A 76 -28.29 -14.23 -5.76
N GLU A 77 -28.51 -14.90 -4.63
CA GLU A 77 -27.77 -14.64 -3.39
C GLU A 77 -26.41 -15.36 -3.33
N THR A 78 -26.12 -16.35 -4.19
CA THR A 78 -24.90 -17.18 -4.10
C THR A 78 -23.87 -16.96 -5.22
N THR A 79 -24.14 -16.09 -6.21
CA THR A 79 -23.16 -15.83 -7.28
C THR A 79 -23.00 -14.35 -7.59
N CYS A 80 -21.77 -13.83 -7.49
CA CYS A 80 -21.30 -12.58 -8.11
C CYS A 80 -21.30 -12.65 -9.66
N GLY A 81 -22.21 -13.42 -10.23
CA GLY A 81 -22.43 -13.59 -11.65
C GLY A 81 -23.56 -12.69 -12.14
N GLY A 82 -23.62 -11.45 -11.64
CA GLY A 82 -24.62 -10.47 -12.09
C GLY A 82 -24.74 -10.49 -13.61
N GLN A 83 -25.98 -10.55 -14.11
CA GLN A 83 -26.21 -10.43 -15.55
C GLN A 83 -25.72 -9.06 -16.02
N PRO A 84 -25.08 -8.98 -17.20
CA PRO A 84 -24.69 -7.69 -17.74
C PRO A 84 -25.86 -6.73 -17.80
N VAL A 85 -25.74 -5.66 -17.01
CA VAL A 85 -26.80 -4.66 -16.86
C VAL A 85 -26.65 -3.60 -17.95
N ILE A 86 -25.41 -3.22 -18.28
CA ILE A 86 -25.07 -2.14 -19.20
C ILE A 86 -23.86 -2.55 -20.02
N ASP A 87 -23.92 -2.33 -21.34
CA ASP A 87 -22.75 -2.43 -22.23
C ASP A 87 -21.86 -1.19 -22.02
N PRO A 88 -20.61 -1.32 -21.51
CA PRO A 88 -19.74 -0.19 -21.26
C PRO A 88 -19.54 0.70 -22.49
N ALA A 89 -19.45 0.10 -23.69
CA ALA A 89 -19.22 0.82 -24.94
C ALA A 89 -20.39 1.75 -25.34
N SER A 90 -21.54 1.64 -24.67
CA SER A 90 -22.67 2.55 -24.84
C SER A 90 -22.57 3.82 -23.99
N LEU A 91 -21.62 3.88 -23.06
CA LEU A 91 -21.38 5.01 -22.16
C LEU A 91 -20.22 5.88 -22.69
N PRO A 92 -20.08 7.13 -22.22
CA PRO A 92 -18.90 7.95 -22.52
C PRO A 92 -17.66 7.40 -21.80
N ASN A 93 -16.50 7.39 -22.46
CA ASN A 93 -15.23 7.05 -21.82
C ASN A 93 -14.95 7.98 -20.61
N CYS A 94 -14.23 7.46 -19.61
CA CYS A 94 -13.66 8.30 -18.57
C CYS A 94 -12.69 9.35 -19.13
N PRO A 95 -12.49 10.49 -18.44
CA PRO A 95 -11.43 11.42 -18.80
C PRO A 95 -10.06 10.76 -18.74
N GLU A 96 -9.19 11.01 -19.73
CA GLU A 96 -7.82 10.48 -19.75
C GLU A 96 -6.98 10.91 -18.54
N SER A 97 -7.36 12.00 -17.87
CA SER A 97 -6.75 12.46 -16.61
C SER A 97 -7.07 11.57 -15.41
N VAL A 98 -8.13 10.76 -15.50
CA VAL A 98 -8.57 9.84 -14.47
C VAL A 98 -8.14 8.42 -14.81
N CYS A 99 -8.39 8.01 -16.06
CA CYS A 99 -8.07 6.67 -16.51
C CYS A 99 -7.67 6.66 -17.99
N THR A 100 -6.55 5.99 -18.30
CA THR A 100 -6.06 5.88 -19.67
C THR A 100 -6.98 4.99 -20.54
N SER A 101 -7.56 3.94 -19.97
CA SER A 101 -8.46 2.99 -20.67
C SER A 101 -9.19 2.08 -19.68
N GLY A 102 -10.27 1.43 -20.12
CA GLY A 102 -10.96 0.39 -19.33
C GLY A 102 -11.98 0.92 -18.32
N GLY A 103 -12.46 2.15 -18.51
CA GLY A 103 -13.52 2.73 -17.71
C GLY A 103 -14.41 3.69 -18.49
N HIS A 104 -15.67 3.76 -18.07
CA HIS A 104 -16.68 4.66 -18.63
C HIS A 104 -17.44 5.42 -17.54
N CYS A 105 -17.99 6.57 -17.92
CA CYS A 105 -18.76 7.44 -17.06
C CYS A 105 -20.18 6.91 -16.88
N VAL A 106 -20.51 6.50 -15.66
CA VAL A 106 -21.83 6.01 -15.25
C VAL A 106 -22.54 7.09 -14.44
N PRO A 107 -23.81 7.46 -14.75
CA PRO A 107 -24.58 8.36 -13.90
C PRO A 107 -24.59 7.88 -12.44
N SER A 108 -24.28 8.77 -11.48
CA SER A 108 -24.13 8.36 -10.07
C SER A 108 -25.38 7.72 -9.47
N GLY A 109 -26.56 7.96 -10.03
CA GLY A 109 -27.81 7.28 -9.64
C GLY A 109 -27.83 5.77 -9.93
N LEU A 110 -26.94 5.27 -10.79
CA LEU A 110 -26.79 3.85 -11.13
C LEU A 110 -25.62 3.18 -10.41
N VAL A 111 -24.80 3.96 -9.68
CA VAL A 111 -23.66 3.44 -8.92
C VAL A 111 -24.12 3.10 -7.49
N PRO A 112 -23.83 1.89 -6.97
CA PRO A 112 -24.09 1.53 -5.58
C PRO A 112 -23.50 2.55 -4.59
N ALA A 113 -24.25 2.88 -3.53
CA ALA A 113 -23.90 3.99 -2.64
C ALA A 113 -22.57 3.77 -1.88
N ASP A 114 -22.26 2.52 -1.58
CA ASP A 114 -21.01 2.06 -0.96
C ASP A 114 -19.79 2.22 -1.88
N GLN A 115 -19.97 2.16 -3.20
CA GLN A 115 -18.85 2.27 -4.16
C GLN A 115 -18.53 3.72 -4.57
N LYS A 116 -19.43 4.67 -4.31
CA LYS A 116 -19.27 6.06 -4.81
C LYS A 116 -18.02 6.76 -4.29
N GLY A 117 -17.60 6.46 -3.06
CA GLY A 117 -16.43 7.08 -2.43
C GLY A 117 -15.10 6.70 -3.09
N ASP A 118 -15.08 5.57 -3.79
CA ASP A 118 -13.86 4.99 -4.37
C ASP A 118 -13.69 5.33 -5.85
N LEU A 119 -14.61 6.10 -6.44
CA LEU A 119 -14.65 6.38 -7.87
C LEU A 119 -14.38 7.86 -8.13
N ALA A 120 -13.63 8.14 -9.20
CA ALA A 120 -13.38 9.51 -9.62
C ALA A 120 -14.59 10.12 -10.34
N GLU A 121 -14.69 11.45 -10.28
CA GLU A 121 -15.73 12.20 -10.98
C GLU A 121 -15.51 12.23 -12.49
N CYS A 122 -16.61 12.14 -13.23
CA CYS A 122 -16.69 12.45 -14.66
C CYS A 122 -17.33 13.84 -14.87
N ALA A 123 -17.59 14.20 -16.13
CA ALA A 123 -18.40 15.39 -16.41
C ALA A 123 -19.82 15.25 -15.86
N GLY A 124 -20.34 16.29 -15.19
CA GLY A 124 -21.68 16.31 -14.63
C GLY A 124 -21.75 15.60 -13.28
N ASP A 125 -22.75 14.73 -13.09
CA ASP A 125 -23.00 13.93 -11.89
C ASP A 125 -22.65 12.44 -12.08
N ALA A 126 -21.82 12.12 -13.09
CA ALA A 126 -21.37 10.78 -13.40
C ALA A 126 -20.06 10.44 -12.68
N LEU A 127 -19.81 9.15 -12.47
CA LEU A 127 -18.59 8.60 -11.88
C LEU A 127 -17.88 7.72 -12.90
N CYS A 128 -16.55 7.75 -12.89
CA CYS A 128 -15.73 6.88 -13.71
C CYS A 128 -15.72 5.48 -13.10
N VAL A 129 -16.32 4.51 -13.79
CA VAL A 129 -16.45 3.13 -13.32
C VAL A 129 -15.65 2.21 -14.26
N PRO A 130 -14.80 1.31 -13.73
CA PRO A 130 -14.16 0.28 -14.53
C PRO A 130 -15.17 -0.58 -15.30
N ASP A 131 -14.85 -0.92 -16.55
CA ASP A 131 -15.74 -1.64 -17.47
C ASP A 131 -16.29 -2.93 -16.85
N ARG A 132 -15.42 -3.64 -16.14
CA ARG A 132 -15.76 -4.89 -15.47
C ARG A 132 -16.80 -4.74 -14.36
N LEU A 133 -16.82 -3.60 -13.66
CA LEU A 133 -17.89 -3.29 -12.71
C LEU A 133 -19.17 -2.91 -13.45
N ILE A 134 -19.09 -2.18 -14.56
CA ILE A 134 -20.26 -1.81 -15.39
C ILE A 134 -20.94 -3.06 -15.96
N GLU A 135 -20.17 -3.96 -16.57
CA GLU A 135 -20.62 -5.23 -17.14
C GLU A 135 -21.27 -6.18 -16.13
N ARG A 136 -21.12 -5.91 -14.83
CA ARG A 136 -21.67 -6.74 -13.76
C ARG A 136 -22.61 -5.98 -12.84
N GLY A 137 -22.95 -4.74 -13.17
CA GLY A 137 -23.81 -3.90 -12.33
C GLY A 137 -23.24 -3.67 -10.92
N GLY A 138 -21.91 -3.58 -10.80
CA GLY A 138 -21.20 -3.42 -9.54
C GLY A 138 -20.96 -4.73 -8.77
N LEU A 139 -21.42 -5.88 -9.28
CA LEU A 139 -21.29 -7.19 -8.64
C LEU A 139 -20.22 -8.06 -9.32
N ALA A 140 -18.95 -7.68 -9.20
CA ALA A 140 -17.82 -8.46 -9.70
C ALA A 140 -16.90 -8.91 -8.56
N THR A 141 -16.36 -10.13 -8.67
CA THR A 141 -15.22 -10.60 -7.86
C THR A 141 -13.96 -10.42 -8.69
N ALA A 142 -12.96 -9.71 -8.17
CA ALA A 142 -11.71 -9.52 -8.89
C ALA A 142 -10.87 -10.81 -8.97
N PRO A 143 -10.12 -11.08 -10.06
CA PRO A 143 -9.19 -12.19 -10.11
C PRO A 143 -8.20 -12.06 -8.97
N SER A 144 -7.90 -13.17 -8.32
CA SER A 144 -6.80 -13.25 -7.38
C SER A 144 -5.48 -13.12 -8.12
N CYS A 145 -4.52 -12.46 -7.47
CA CYS A 145 -3.15 -12.29 -7.92
C CYS A 145 -2.21 -12.37 -6.72
N ALA A 146 -0.92 -12.51 -6.97
CA ALA A 146 0.12 -12.42 -5.94
C ALA A 146 0.67 -10.98 -5.89
N ALA A 147 0.36 -10.26 -4.82
CA ALA A 147 0.91 -8.94 -4.60
C ALA A 147 2.40 -9.02 -4.22
N PHE A 148 3.11 -7.90 -4.27
CA PHE A 148 4.51 -7.87 -3.85
C PHE A 148 4.66 -8.29 -2.37
N GLY A 149 5.76 -8.96 -2.05
CA GLY A 149 5.89 -9.70 -0.77
C GLY A 149 5.19 -11.06 -0.78
N GLY A 150 4.46 -11.41 -1.85
CA GLY A 150 3.81 -12.70 -2.04
C GLY A 150 2.57 -12.91 -1.18
N GLY A 151 1.89 -11.82 -0.82
CA GLY A 151 0.57 -11.85 -0.20
C GLY A 151 -0.54 -12.01 -1.24
N GLU A 152 -1.73 -12.44 -0.78
CA GLU A 152 -2.92 -12.48 -1.63
C GLU A 152 -3.34 -11.06 -2.03
N GLY A 153 -3.75 -10.88 -3.29
CA GLY A 153 -4.31 -9.63 -3.79
C GLY A 153 -5.47 -9.82 -4.77
N ARG A 154 -5.94 -8.70 -5.31
CA ARG A 154 -6.96 -8.63 -6.35
C ARG A 154 -6.51 -7.74 -7.50
N CYS A 155 -6.81 -8.17 -8.72
CA CYS A 155 -6.63 -7.36 -9.92
C CYS A 155 -7.68 -6.27 -9.94
N LEU A 156 -7.26 -5.03 -9.66
CA LEU A 156 -8.12 -3.86 -9.63
C LEU A 156 -7.69 -2.87 -10.72
N SER A 157 -8.69 -2.22 -11.33
CA SER A 157 -8.46 -1.28 -12.42
C SER A 157 -7.68 -0.06 -11.95
N THR A 158 -6.75 0.38 -12.78
CA THR A 158 -6.04 1.67 -12.67
C THR A 158 -6.97 2.88 -12.80
N CYS A 159 -8.24 2.69 -13.21
CA CYS A 159 -9.25 3.76 -13.16
C CYS A 159 -9.69 4.12 -11.73
N LEU A 160 -9.42 3.26 -10.74
CA LEU A 160 -9.71 3.57 -9.34
C LEU A 160 -8.64 4.51 -8.77
N PRO A 161 -9.00 5.68 -8.21
CA PRO A 161 -8.03 6.67 -7.73
C PRO A 161 -7.01 6.12 -6.73
N ALA A 162 -7.44 5.25 -5.81
CA ALA A 162 -6.53 4.64 -4.84
C ALA A 162 -5.50 3.71 -5.50
N VAL A 163 -5.89 3.00 -6.56
CA VAL A 163 -5.01 2.11 -7.34
C VAL A 163 -4.04 2.93 -8.18
N ALA A 164 -4.54 3.97 -8.86
CA ALA A 164 -3.71 4.89 -9.64
C ALA A 164 -2.66 5.59 -8.77
N TYR A 165 -3.06 6.05 -7.58
CA TYR A 165 -2.17 6.71 -6.63
C TYR A 165 -1.05 5.78 -6.15
N LYS A 166 -1.38 4.51 -5.86
CA LYS A 166 -0.42 3.49 -5.41
C LYS A 166 0.29 2.78 -6.56
N ALA A 167 0.02 3.09 -7.84
CA ALA A 167 0.54 2.36 -8.98
C ALA A 167 2.06 2.11 -8.96
N PRO A 168 2.92 3.05 -8.53
CA PRO A 168 4.37 2.81 -8.41
C PRO A 168 4.76 1.71 -7.42
N LEU A 169 3.87 1.37 -6.49
CA LEU A 169 4.05 0.38 -5.43
C LEU A 169 3.32 -0.94 -5.73
N LEU A 170 2.66 -1.08 -6.87
CA LEU A 170 1.86 -2.25 -7.21
C LEU A 170 2.48 -2.99 -8.41
N SER A 171 2.38 -4.32 -8.40
CA SER A 171 2.79 -5.16 -9.52
C SER A 171 1.60 -5.51 -10.41
N GLN A 172 1.83 -5.81 -11.69
CA GLN A 172 0.77 -6.30 -12.58
C GLN A 172 0.46 -7.79 -12.37
N ASP A 173 1.46 -8.63 -12.10
CA ASP A 173 1.30 -10.09 -11.96
C ASP A 173 0.47 -10.73 -13.09
N VAL A 174 -0.65 -11.40 -12.78
CA VAL A 174 -1.58 -12.02 -13.74
C VAL A 174 -2.70 -11.07 -14.20
N CYS A 175 -2.70 -9.83 -13.73
CA CYS A 175 -3.75 -8.87 -14.00
C CYS A 175 -3.72 -8.35 -15.45
N ALA A 176 -4.85 -7.81 -15.90
CA ALA A 176 -4.95 -7.23 -17.23
C ALA A 176 -4.03 -5.99 -17.39
N ALA A 177 -3.87 -5.53 -18.63
CA ALA A 177 -2.97 -4.42 -18.97
C ALA A 177 -3.30 -3.11 -18.22
N ASP A 178 -4.58 -2.92 -17.91
CA ASP A 178 -5.17 -1.76 -17.24
C ASP A 178 -5.49 -2.01 -15.75
N GLU A 179 -5.04 -3.15 -15.21
CA GLU A 179 -5.22 -3.55 -13.82
C GLU A 179 -3.86 -3.74 -13.12
N LEU A 180 -3.86 -3.52 -11.81
CA LEU A 180 -2.73 -3.80 -10.93
C LEU A 180 -3.16 -4.72 -9.80
N CYS A 181 -2.24 -5.54 -9.32
CA CYS A 181 -2.44 -6.42 -8.20
C CYS A 181 -2.38 -5.63 -6.89
N VAL A 182 -3.55 -5.40 -6.29
CA VAL A 182 -3.67 -4.70 -5.01
C VAL A 182 -3.73 -5.73 -3.89
N PRO A 183 -2.81 -5.70 -2.91
CA PRO A 183 -2.78 -6.69 -1.84
C PRO A 183 -4.04 -6.58 -0.97
N CYS A 184 -4.56 -7.69 -0.46
CA CYS A 184 -5.65 -7.69 0.51
C CYS A 184 -5.25 -6.98 1.82
N PHE A 185 -3.98 -7.13 2.22
CA PHE A 185 -3.41 -6.53 3.41
C PHE A 185 -2.17 -5.73 3.03
N ASP A 186 -1.98 -4.56 3.62
CA ASP A 186 -0.80 -3.75 3.38
C ASP A 186 0.46 -4.54 3.79
N PRO A 187 1.44 -4.73 2.89
CA PRO A 187 2.59 -5.57 3.18
C PRO A 187 3.56 -4.94 4.20
N PHE A 188 3.38 -3.67 4.59
CA PHE A 188 4.23 -3.00 5.57
C PHE A 188 3.73 -3.17 7.01
N ASP A 189 2.41 -3.15 7.23
CA ASP A 189 1.83 -3.20 8.58
C ASP A 189 0.72 -4.26 8.77
N GLY A 190 0.33 -4.96 7.70
CA GLY A 190 -0.69 -6.01 7.71
C GLY A 190 -2.13 -5.48 7.81
N THR A 191 -2.35 -4.17 7.71
CA THR A 191 -3.69 -3.57 7.76
C THR A 191 -4.51 -3.95 6.53
N ASP A 192 -5.82 -4.10 6.70
CA ASP A 192 -6.73 -4.41 5.58
C ASP A 192 -6.79 -3.22 4.60
N THR A 193 -6.54 -3.48 3.31
CA THR A 193 -6.59 -2.44 2.27
C THR A 193 -7.99 -2.25 1.69
N GLY A 194 -8.92 -3.16 1.99
CA GLY A 194 -10.24 -3.27 1.38
C GLY A 194 -10.25 -3.92 0.00
N ALA A 195 -9.09 -4.24 -0.60
CA ALA A 195 -9.03 -4.77 -1.97
C ALA A 195 -9.79 -6.10 -2.14
N CYS A 196 -9.84 -6.90 -1.08
CA CYS A 196 -10.51 -8.20 -1.04
C CYS A 196 -11.89 -8.13 -0.37
N ALA A 197 -12.42 -6.92 -0.17
CA ALA A 197 -13.77 -6.67 0.35
C ALA A 197 -14.63 -5.88 -0.66
N ILE A 198 -14.18 -5.78 -1.92
CA ILE A 198 -14.91 -5.05 -2.96
C ILE A 198 -16.07 -5.91 -3.46
N SER A 199 -17.26 -5.30 -3.53
CA SER A 199 -18.45 -5.94 -4.11
C SER A 199 -18.81 -7.21 -3.31
N CYS A 200 -18.89 -8.39 -3.93
CA CYS A 200 -19.18 -9.65 -3.27
C CYS A 200 -17.96 -10.61 -3.29
N ASP A 201 -16.75 -10.04 -3.25
CA ASP A 201 -15.56 -10.80 -2.88
C ASP A 201 -15.76 -11.50 -1.53
N ALA A 202 -15.36 -12.77 -1.44
CA ALA A 202 -15.52 -13.55 -0.22
C ALA A 202 -14.50 -13.18 0.87
N GLY A 203 -13.54 -12.32 0.54
CA GLY A 203 -12.44 -11.97 1.44
C GLY A 203 -11.13 -12.68 1.07
N PRO A 204 -10.05 -12.31 1.76
CA PRO A 204 -8.79 -13.02 1.67
C PRO A 204 -8.94 -14.45 2.20
N THR A 205 -8.34 -15.40 1.49
CA THR A 205 -8.20 -16.81 1.92
C THR A 205 -6.88 -17.07 2.65
N GLN A 206 -5.92 -16.17 2.48
CA GLN A 206 -4.61 -16.19 3.14
C GLN A 206 -4.54 -15.15 4.26
N PRO A 207 -3.80 -15.42 5.35
CA PRO A 207 -3.57 -14.42 6.39
C PRO A 207 -2.74 -13.25 5.85
N ALA A 208 -2.77 -12.13 6.56
CA ALA A 208 -1.88 -11.00 6.29
C ALA A 208 -0.42 -11.45 6.26
N LYS A 209 0.30 -11.04 5.21
CA LYS A 209 1.72 -11.34 5.02
C LYS A 209 2.47 -10.03 4.92
N THR A 210 3.24 -9.72 5.96
CA THR A 210 4.08 -8.53 6.00
C THR A 210 5.48 -8.84 5.49
N LEU A 211 6.17 -7.80 5.03
CA LEU A 211 7.59 -7.87 4.71
C LEU A 211 8.42 -8.08 5.98
N PRO A 212 9.53 -8.84 5.91
CA PRO A 212 10.40 -9.02 7.06
C PRO A 212 11.00 -7.69 7.55
N SER A 213 11.11 -7.54 8.86
CA SER A 213 11.86 -6.44 9.47
C SER A 213 13.35 -6.78 9.49
N CYS A 214 14.19 -5.79 9.23
CA CYS A 214 15.65 -5.85 9.27
C CYS A 214 16.20 -4.70 10.13
N CYS A 215 17.52 -4.63 10.36
CA CYS A 215 18.19 -3.61 11.15
C CYS A 215 17.60 -3.40 12.55
N SER A 216 17.13 -4.46 13.21
CA SER A 216 16.41 -4.33 14.49
C SER A 216 17.25 -3.69 15.61
N ASP A 217 18.58 -3.82 15.55
CA ASP A 217 19.54 -3.21 16.47
C ASP A 217 20.04 -1.81 16.03
N LYS A 218 19.67 -1.35 14.83
CA LYS A 218 20.15 -0.12 14.19
C LYS A 218 19.04 0.87 13.82
N GLY A 219 17.96 0.88 14.60
CA GLY A 219 16.83 1.80 14.41
C GLY A 219 15.69 1.27 13.54
N GLY A 220 15.78 0.02 13.07
CA GLY A 220 14.73 -0.67 12.33
C GLY A 220 14.71 -0.37 10.84
N GLY A 221 14.31 -1.38 10.08
CA GLY A 221 14.06 -1.30 8.65
C GLY A 221 13.12 -2.40 8.20
N THR A 222 12.76 -2.36 6.92
CA THR A 222 11.91 -3.35 6.27
C THR A 222 12.59 -3.82 4.99
N CYS A 223 12.56 -5.14 4.76
CA CYS A 223 13.06 -5.72 3.52
C CYS A 223 12.09 -5.42 2.37
N VAL A 224 12.50 -4.53 1.48
CA VAL A 224 11.71 -4.11 0.32
C VAL A 224 12.38 -4.62 -0.96
N PRO A 225 11.65 -5.19 -1.94
CA PRO A 225 12.28 -5.61 -3.19
C PRO A 225 13.04 -4.45 -3.83
N SER A 226 14.24 -4.71 -4.35
CA SER A 226 15.13 -3.64 -4.86
C SER A 226 14.50 -2.80 -5.97
N THR A 227 13.56 -3.37 -6.73
CA THR A 227 12.77 -2.65 -7.75
C THR A 227 11.87 -1.54 -7.18
N PHE A 228 11.51 -1.60 -5.89
CA PHE A 228 10.69 -0.60 -5.20
C PHE A 228 11.52 0.36 -4.34
N ALA A 229 12.78 0.02 -4.03
CA ALA A 229 13.66 0.87 -3.22
C ALA A 229 14.23 2.09 -3.96
N GLY A 230 13.95 2.23 -5.27
CA GLY A 230 14.32 3.40 -6.07
C GLY A 230 15.81 3.46 -6.43
N GLU A 231 16.28 4.66 -6.79
CA GLU A 231 17.66 4.89 -7.28
C GLU A 231 18.74 4.70 -6.20
N GLY A 232 18.37 4.57 -4.93
CA GLY A 232 19.29 4.33 -3.81
C GLY A 232 19.40 2.88 -3.37
N ALA A 233 18.73 1.95 -4.06
CA ALA A 233 18.69 0.54 -3.66
C ALA A 233 20.08 -0.09 -3.55
N ASP A 234 21.02 0.30 -4.41
CA ASP A 234 22.41 -0.18 -4.44
C ASP A 234 23.26 0.28 -3.23
N LYS A 235 22.75 1.24 -2.44
CA LYS A 235 23.40 1.76 -1.23
C LYS A 235 22.89 1.10 0.05
N LEU A 236 21.91 0.21 -0.05
CA LEU A 236 21.27 -0.47 1.08
C LEU A 236 21.81 -1.88 1.26
N ASP A 237 21.57 -2.48 2.44
CA ASP A 237 22.05 -3.82 2.74
C ASP A 237 21.13 -4.89 2.14
N GLU A 238 21.71 -5.82 1.37
CA GLU A 238 21.00 -6.99 0.81
C GLU A 238 21.16 -8.22 1.72
N GLU A 239 22.28 -8.34 2.44
CA GLU A 239 22.67 -9.58 3.13
C GLU A 239 21.67 -9.95 4.24
N GLU A 240 21.27 -8.96 5.05
CA GLU A 240 20.30 -9.18 6.12
C GLU A 240 18.93 -9.66 5.58
N CYS A 241 18.51 -9.16 4.42
CA CYS A 241 17.23 -9.55 3.84
C CYS A 241 17.25 -10.95 3.23
N GLU A 242 18.37 -11.40 2.67
CA GLU A 242 18.52 -12.77 2.21
C GLU A 242 18.40 -13.77 3.36
N ASP A 243 19.03 -13.48 4.50
CA ASP A 243 18.95 -14.30 5.72
C ASP A 243 17.53 -14.39 6.29
N LEU A 244 16.70 -13.38 6.03
CA LEU A 244 15.28 -13.33 6.38
C LEU A 244 14.36 -13.98 5.32
N GLY A 245 14.93 -14.55 4.26
CA GLY A 245 14.18 -15.21 3.19
C GLY A 245 13.56 -14.26 2.16
N ALA A 246 13.98 -12.99 2.14
CA ALA A 246 13.54 -11.96 1.21
C ALA A 246 14.58 -11.74 0.09
N LEU A 247 14.83 -12.77 -0.72
CA LEU A 247 15.79 -12.71 -1.83
C LEU A 247 15.47 -11.56 -2.81
N GLY A 248 16.52 -10.83 -3.24
CA GLY A 248 16.38 -9.67 -4.13
C GLY A 248 15.72 -8.45 -3.46
N SER A 249 15.70 -8.42 -2.13
CA SER A 249 15.24 -7.27 -1.34
C SER A 249 16.41 -6.58 -0.66
N VAL A 250 16.24 -5.30 -0.40
CA VAL A 250 17.18 -4.46 0.34
C VAL A 250 16.54 -3.99 1.63
N CYS A 251 17.33 -3.82 2.67
CA CYS A 251 16.85 -3.30 3.95
C CYS A 251 16.68 -1.78 3.86
N VAL A 252 15.44 -1.31 3.80
CA VAL A 252 15.11 0.12 3.79
C VAL A 252 14.85 0.58 5.23
N PRO A 253 15.59 1.58 5.75
CA PRO A 253 15.34 2.12 7.08
C PRO A 253 13.92 2.65 7.23
N SER A 254 13.27 2.40 8.37
CA SER A 254 11.85 2.72 8.57
C SER A 254 11.53 4.19 8.31
N GLN A 255 12.43 5.12 8.66
CA GLN A 255 12.17 6.56 8.49
C GLN A 255 12.20 7.01 7.03
N ILE A 256 12.99 6.32 6.19
CA ILE A 256 13.02 6.55 4.74
C ILE A 256 11.77 5.94 4.11
N LEU A 257 11.43 4.72 4.52
CA LEU A 257 10.23 4.03 4.04
C LEU A 257 8.96 4.79 4.38
N ASP A 258 8.78 5.22 5.63
CA ASP A 258 7.61 5.98 6.08
C ASP A 258 7.43 7.28 5.28
N ALA A 259 8.52 8.00 5.01
CA ALA A 259 8.51 9.19 4.18
C ALA A 259 8.02 8.87 2.75
N HIS A 260 8.57 7.81 2.14
CA HIS A 260 8.17 7.35 0.82
C HIS A 260 6.70 6.95 0.75
N LEU A 261 6.19 6.22 1.75
CA LEU A 261 4.79 5.74 1.80
C LEU A 261 3.78 6.89 1.87
N VAL A 262 4.14 8.02 2.49
CA VAL A 262 3.28 9.22 2.53
C VAL A 262 3.60 10.22 1.40
N GLY A 263 4.46 9.84 0.45
CA GLY A 263 4.79 10.65 -0.72
C GLY A 263 5.60 11.91 -0.40
N VAL A 264 6.39 11.90 0.68
CA VAL A 264 7.30 13.00 1.03
C VAL A 264 8.76 12.54 0.93
N PRO A 265 9.68 13.41 0.47
CA PRO A 265 11.09 13.07 0.45
C PRO A 265 11.62 12.95 1.89
N PHE A 266 12.58 12.05 2.11
CA PHE A 266 13.30 11.99 3.38
C PHE A 266 14.29 13.16 3.42
N ASN A 267 14.17 14.02 4.42
CA ASN A 267 15.06 15.14 4.63
C ASN A 267 15.90 14.91 5.91
N PRO A 268 17.17 14.50 5.79
CA PRO A 268 18.05 14.28 6.93
C PRO A 268 18.17 15.54 7.80
N VAL A 269 18.21 15.35 9.12
CA VAL A 269 18.51 16.46 10.04
C VAL A 269 19.97 16.88 9.85
N GLU A 270 20.20 18.17 9.65
CA GLU A 270 21.56 18.72 9.53
C GLU A 270 22.37 18.48 10.83
N CYS A 271 23.64 18.13 10.65
CA CYS A 271 24.56 17.86 11.75
C CYS A 271 25.97 18.38 11.43
N GLU A 272 26.76 18.62 12.48
CA GLU A 272 28.17 18.94 12.33
C GLU A 272 29.02 17.68 12.44
N THR A 273 29.88 17.46 11.45
CA THR A 273 30.79 16.32 11.42
C THR A 273 31.89 16.48 12.48
N GLY A 274 32.35 15.38 13.07
CA GLY A 274 33.40 15.41 14.08
C GLY A 274 34.77 15.87 13.53
N ALA A 275 35.65 16.35 14.40
CA ALA A 275 36.98 16.87 14.02
C ALA A 275 37.84 15.90 13.19
N ILE A 276 37.66 14.58 13.38
CA ILE A 276 38.34 13.56 12.59
C ILE A 276 37.91 13.65 11.11
N ILE A 277 36.60 13.67 10.85
CA ILE A 277 36.01 13.79 9.51
C ILE A 277 36.44 15.11 8.86
N GLN A 278 36.43 16.21 9.61
CA GLN A 278 36.92 17.51 9.13
C GLN A 278 38.42 17.48 8.77
N SER A 279 39.24 16.78 9.55
CA SER A 279 40.68 16.66 9.27
C SER A 279 40.99 15.83 8.02
N LEU A 280 40.05 14.99 7.58
CA LEU A 280 40.11 14.25 6.32
C LEU A 280 39.63 15.07 5.11
N GLY A 281 39.16 16.30 5.32
CA GLY A 281 38.71 17.18 4.24
C GLY A 281 37.28 16.91 3.75
N LEU A 282 36.48 16.13 4.50
CA LEU A 282 35.12 15.72 4.13
C LEU A 282 34.04 16.78 4.44
N GLY A 283 34.45 17.99 4.84
CA GLY A 283 33.55 19.08 5.23
C GLY A 283 33.09 19.03 6.69
N SER A 284 32.56 20.15 7.17
CA SER A 284 31.98 20.30 8.52
C SER A 284 30.49 19.99 8.57
N GLU A 285 29.84 19.95 7.40
CA GLU A 285 28.40 19.75 7.25
C GLU A 285 28.09 18.28 6.95
N GLY A 286 27.00 17.78 7.51
CA GLY A 286 26.51 16.44 7.30
C GLY A 286 25.00 16.34 7.53
N GLY A 287 24.47 15.14 7.32
CA GLY A 287 23.10 14.79 7.68
C GLY A 287 23.02 13.55 8.55
N CYS A 288 22.01 13.52 9.42
CA CYS A 288 21.70 12.38 10.26
C CYS A 288 21.07 11.28 9.43
N LEU A 289 21.84 10.21 9.18
CA LEU A 289 21.37 9.01 8.48
C LEU A 289 21.17 7.84 9.46
N PRO A 290 20.16 6.99 9.25
CA PRO A 290 19.95 5.79 10.07
C PRO A 290 21.16 4.87 10.05
N GLU A 291 21.52 4.30 11.19
CA GLU A 291 22.62 3.33 11.32
C GLU A 291 22.44 2.07 10.46
N CYS A 292 21.19 1.80 10.05
CA CYS A 292 20.84 0.73 9.14
C CYS A 292 21.47 0.86 7.74
N ILE A 293 21.92 2.05 7.32
CA ILE A 293 22.55 2.22 5.99
C ILE A 293 24.03 1.80 6.08
N PRO A 294 24.53 0.84 5.27
CA PRO A 294 25.89 0.32 5.36
C PRO A 294 27.01 1.38 5.40
N ILE A 295 26.89 2.47 4.63
CA ILE A 295 27.89 3.56 4.61
C ILE A 295 28.11 4.21 5.98
N VAL A 296 27.09 4.16 6.85
CA VAL A 296 27.11 4.73 8.21
C VAL A 296 28.03 3.94 9.14
N ASP A 297 28.27 2.66 8.85
CA ASP A 297 29.15 1.80 9.66
C ASP A 297 30.59 1.79 9.16
N VAL A 298 30.83 2.12 7.89
CA VAL A 298 32.19 2.16 7.31
C VAL A 298 32.94 3.41 7.73
N LEU A 299 32.25 4.53 7.89
CA LEU A 299 32.88 5.79 8.26
C LEU A 299 33.02 5.92 9.78
N PRO A 300 34.13 6.50 10.29
CA PRO A 300 34.30 6.80 11.72
C PRO A 300 33.45 8.04 12.12
N VAL A 301 32.16 8.00 11.78
CA VAL A 301 31.19 9.06 12.06
C VAL A 301 30.70 8.96 13.50
N SER A 302 30.58 10.11 14.15
CA SER A 302 29.96 10.22 15.46
C SER A 302 28.49 10.57 15.33
N ARG A 303 27.69 10.23 16.35
CA ARG A 303 26.28 10.64 16.45
C ARG A 303 26.07 12.16 16.42
N SER A 304 26.98 12.97 16.95
CA SER A 304 26.83 14.44 17.01
C SER A 304 25.51 14.84 17.67
N ASN A 305 24.70 15.70 17.04
CA ASN A 305 23.34 16.09 17.45
C ASN A 305 22.23 15.16 16.93
N CYS A 306 22.57 14.03 16.28
CA CYS A 306 21.58 13.09 15.75
C CYS A 306 20.87 12.30 16.87
N SER A 307 19.63 11.89 16.60
CA SER A 307 18.83 11.03 17.49
C SER A 307 19.44 9.62 17.66
N ASP A 308 18.92 8.83 18.60
CA ASP A 308 19.35 7.43 18.79
C ASP A 308 19.08 6.63 17.51
N GLY A 309 20.04 5.78 17.11
CA GLY A 309 19.96 5.02 15.85
C GLY A 309 20.36 5.80 14.59
N PHE A 310 20.96 6.99 14.74
CA PHE A 310 21.45 7.81 13.64
C PHE A 310 22.90 8.26 13.87
N LYS A 311 23.68 8.40 12.78
CA LYS A 311 25.01 9.04 12.82
C LYS A 311 25.09 10.20 11.84
N CYS A 312 25.99 11.13 12.15
CA CYS A 312 26.22 12.30 11.31
C CYS A 312 27.16 11.95 10.14
N VAL A 313 26.60 11.76 8.95
CA VAL A 313 27.35 11.41 7.74
C VAL A 313 27.71 12.68 6.97
N PRO A 314 28.99 12.88 6.57
CA PRO A 314 29.39 14.04 5.76
C PRO A 314 28.65 14.07 4.43
N CYS A 315 28.44 15.26 3.85
CA CYS A 315 27.75 15.39 2.55
C CYS A 315 28.48 14.72 1.38
N VAL A 316 29.81 14.58 1.49
CA VAL A 316 30.67 13.98 0.48
C VAL A 316 31.55 12.89 1.09
N ASP A 317 31.90 11.89 0.30
CA ASP A 317 32.84 10.84 0.68
C ASP A 317 34.30 11.21 0.39
N LEU A 318 35.22 10.26 0.58
CA LEU A 318 36.67 10.46 0.39
C LEU A 318 37.07 10.72 -1.06
N ASP A 319 36.23 10.34 -2.02
CA ASP A 319 36.44 10.57 -3.44
C ASP A 319 35.79 11.89 -3.91
N GLY A 320 35.02 12.52 -3.01
CA GLY A 320 34.30 13.77 -3.27
C GLY A 320 32.91 13.55 -3.86
N ASP A 321 32.45 12.29 -3.91
CA ASP A 321 31.11 11.93 -4.38
C ASP A 321 30.07 12.17 -3.28
N GLY A 322 28.84 12.47 -3.68
CA GLY A 322 27.75 12.74 -2.74
C GLY A 322 27.32 11.49 -1.98
N THR A 323 27.35 11.52 -0.66
CA THR A 323 26.92 10.40 0.20
C THR A 323 25.40 10.24 0.25
N GLY A 324 24.66 11.26 -0.20
CA GLY A 324 23.21 11.37 -0.02
C GLY A 324 22.80 11.97 1.33
N ALA A 325 23.74 12.23 2.24
CA ALA A 325 23.42 12.73 3.58
C ALA A 325 22.87 14.16 3.60
N CYS A 326 23.17 14.97 2.59
CA CYS A 326 22.79 16.40 2.54
C CYS A 326 21.91 16.74 1.32
N THR A 327 21.42 15.73 0.63
CA THR A 327 20.50 15.88 -0.50
C THR A 327 19.22 15.14 -0.14
N ASN A 328 18.07 15.64 -0.58
CA ASN A 328 16.79 14.95 -0.38
C ASN A 328 16.87 13.55 -1.00
N LEU A 329 16.57 12.52 -0.20
CA LEU A 329 16.49 11.11 -0.61
C LEU A 329 15.03 10.73 -0.88
#